data_AF-A0A523CC73-F1
#
_entry.id   AF-A0A523CC73-F1
#
_cell.length_a   1.000
_cell.length_b   1.000
_cell.length_c   1.000
_cell.angle_alpha   90.00
_cell.angle_beta   90.00
_cell.angle_gamma   90.00
#
_symmetry.space_group_name_H-M   'P 1'
#
loop_
_entity.id
_entity.type
_entity.pdbx_description
1 polymer ?
#
loop_
_entity_poly.entity_id
_entity_poly.type
_entity_poly.pdbx_seq_one_letter_code
_entity_poly.pdbx_strand_id
1 'polypeptide(L)'
;MEIDDGVTAPGASVQPRKPRKALRVALVLVAVTVVGAAALIGVGRLSSASSARGDLDSAIEKLSAAEPGVLQVDNAVRSEITSALVPASTEALDVSAAASSDLNDALAYLDEAVSGLSNGDAVLAAAVRDAVLARKSMLSEADSVLKVDMRAGAVLDAARDAWTLAAEAGTLTVNAATEYNKHTKAGVEASTKASNEATAKLKAARSLLDTVTAGFPEADMSPFTSYIDARLKLLDSSRKIDATWLSGKVEDANKLLDAYNAEEKKVVAQATALTTTPAGALAAAYETLTKDAIARYFEARDAARAADDRVKAAAAQ
;
A
#
# COMPACT_ATOMS: atom_id res chain seq x y z
N MET A 1 91.57 -43.82 -85.69
CA MET A 1 90.21 -44.15 -86.13
C MET A 1 89.37 -44.08 -84.88
N GLU A 2 88.97 -42.86 -84.51
CA GLU A 2 87.66 -42.28 -84.88
C GLU A 2 86.51 -43.12 -84.35
N ILE A 3 85.50 -42.60 -83.67
CA ILE A 3 85.13 -41.30 -83.10
C ILE A 3 83.95 -41.67 -82.17
N ASP A 4 83.76 -40.92 -81.08
CA ASP A 4 82.49 -40.40 -80.54
C ASP A 4 81.16 -41.14 -80.87
N ASP A 5 80.18 -41.31 -79.99
CA ASP A 5 79.66 -40.33 -79.04
C ASP A 5 78.52 -40.97 -78.23
N GLY A 6 78.15 -40.39 -77.09
CA GLY A 6 76.79 -40.56 -76.52
C GLY A 6 76.62 -41.07 -75.08
N VAL A 7 76.78 -40.17 -74.08
CA VAL A 7 75.66 -39.56 -73.28
C VAL A 7 74.56 -40.52 -72.77
N THR A 8 74.11 -40.66 -71.51
CA THR A 8 74.25 -39.94 -70.22
C THR A 8 73.55 -40.68 -69.05
N ALA A 9 74.14 -40.59 -67.85
CA ALA A 9 73.55 -40.31 -66.52
C ALA A 9 72.53 -41.31 -65.85
N PRO A 10 72.09 -41.09 -64.59
CA PRO A 10 72.81 -41.42 -63.35
C PRO A 10 71.96 -42.21 -62.31
N GLY A 11 72.59 -43.08 -61.50
CA GLY A 11 71.90 -43.78 -60.40
C GLY A 11 71.98 -43.02 -59.08
N ALA A 12 70.95 -42.22 -58.76
CA ALA A 12 70.82 -41.52 -57.48
C ALA A 12 69.49 -41.80 -56.76
N SER A 13 69.62 -42.15 -55.46
CA SER A 13 68.68 -41.98 -54.34
C SER A 13 67.24 -42.56 -54.46
N VAL A 14 66.97 -43.57 -53.63
CA VAL A 14 65.62 -43.98 -53.22
C VAL A 14 65.01 -42.87 -52.35
N GLN A 15 64.07 -42.09 -52.89
CA GLN A 15 63.18 -41.23 -52.10
C GLN A 15 61.94 -42.04 -51.65
N PRO A 16 61.57 -42.03 -50.36
CA PRO A 16 60.33 -42.65 -49.91
C PRO A 16 59.14 -41.84 -50.45
N ARG A 17 58.25 -42.50 -51.21
CA ARG A 17 56.95 -41.94 -51.59
C ARG A 17 56.14 -41.63 -50.31
N LYS A 18 56.00 -40.33 -49.98
CA LYS A 18 55.13 -39.83 -48.90
C LYS A 18 53.71 -40.43 -49.02
N PRO A 19 53.11 -40.93 -47.93
CA PRO A 19 51.82 -41.63 -47.99
C PRO A 19 50.68 -40.62 -48.10
N ARG A 20 50.23 -40.31 -49.32
CA ARG A 20 49.02 -39.52 -49.57
C ARG A 20 47.74 -40.13 -48.97
N LYS A 21 47.77 -41.42 -48.60
CA LYS A 21 46.68 -42.12 -47.90
C LYS A 21 46.63 -41.79 -46.41
N ALA A 22 47.78 -41.69 -45.73
CA ALA A 22 47.83 -41.33 -44.31
C ALA A 22 47.37 -39.88 -44.07
N LEU A 23 47.73 -38.97 -44.98
CA LEU A 23 47.25 -37.57 -44.95
C LEU A 23 45.73 -37.48 -45.14
N ARG A 24 45.15 -38.29 -46.04
CA ARG A 24 43.69 -38.35 -46.26
C ARG A 24 42.95 -38.93 -45.05
N VAL A 25 43.48 -39.99 -44.43
CA VAL A 25 42.88 -40.59 -43.22
C VAL A 25 42.95 -39.62 -42.04
N ALA A 26 44.07 -38.89 -41.86
CA ALA A 26 44.20 -37.87 -40.84
C ALA A 26 43.24 -36.70 -41.04
N LEU A 27 43.04 -36.24 -42.28
CA LEU A 27 42.07 -35.16 -42.60
C LEU A 27 40.62 -35.57 -42.32
N VAL A 28 40.24 -36.81 -42.63
CA VAL A 28 38.89 -37.34 -42.34
C VAL A 28 38.65 -37.43 -40.83
N LEU A 29 39.63 -37.90 -40.05
CA LEU A 29 39.54 -37.95 -38.59
C LEU A 29 39.37 -36.56 -37.96
N VAL A 30 40.15 -35.57 -38.42
CA VAL A 30 40.02 -34.18 -37.94
C VAL A 30 38.65 -33.59 -38.29
N ALA A 31 38.16 -33.81 -39.51
CA ALA A 31 36.83 -33.35 -39.92
C ALA A 31 35.71 -33.97 -39.07
N VAL A 32 35.78 -35.28 -38.78
CA VAL A 32 34.79 -35.96 -37.92
C VAL A 32 34.86 -35.46 -36.47
N THR A 33 36.04 -35.18 -35.93
CA THR A 33 36.16 -34.60 -34.58
C THR A 33 35.67 -33.15 -34.50
N VAL A 34 35.89 -32.33 -35.53
CA VAL A 34 35.40 -30.94 -35.58
C VAL A 34 33.88 -30.92 -35.75
N VAL A 35 33.32 -31.78 -36.60
CA VAL A 35 31.86 -31.90 -36.78
C VAL A 35 31.20 -32.50 -35.53
N GLY A 36 31.83 -33.49 -34.87
CA GLY A 36 31.34 -34.07 -33.62
C GLY A 36 31.40 -33.09 -32.44
N ALA A 37 32.47 -32.29 -32.33
CA ALA A 37 32.56 -31.22 -31.34
C ALA A 37 31.57 -30.09 -31.65
N ALA A 38 31.40 -29.70 -32.91
CA ALA A 38 30.39 -28.73 -33.34
C ALA A 38 28.95 -29.23 -33.10
N ALA A 39 28.69 -30.53 -33.25
CA ALA A 39 27.40 -31.15 -32.95
C ALA A 39 27.13 -31.20 -31.44
N LEU A 40 28.13 -31.51 -30.61
CA LEU A 40 28.00 -31.48 -29.14
C LEU A 40 27.84 -30.05 -28.59
N ILE A 41 28.59 -29.09 -29.14
CA ILE A 41 28.43 -27.66 -28.82
C ILE A 41 27.08 -27.16 -29.34
N GLY A 42 26.64 -27.63 -30.52
CA GLY A 42 25.35 -27.30 -31.12
C GLY A 42 24.19 -27.80 -30.27
N VAL A 43 24.22 -29.07 -29.83
CA VAL A 43 23.19 -29.67 -28.96
C VAL A 43 23.20 -29.03 -27.57
N GLY A 44 24.38 -28.77 -26.98
CA GLY A 44 24.50 -28.08 -25.70
C GLY A 44 23.97 -26.63 -25.73
N ARG A 45 24.25 -25.89 -26.82
CA ARG A 45 23.69 -24.55 -27.04
C ARG A 45 22.19 -24.58 -27.34
N LEU A 46 21.71 -25.60 -28.06
CA LEU A 46 20.28 -25.76 -28.35
C LEU A 46 19.50 -26.11 -27.07
N SER A 47 20.05 -26.98 -26.22
CA SER A 47 19.44 -27.33 -24.92
C SER A 47 19.45 -26.17 -23.93
N SER A 48 20.54 -25.38 -23.90
CA SER A 48 20.61 -24.17 -23.07
C SER A 48 19.67 -23.07 -23.57
N ALA A 49 19.53 -22.91 -24.89
CA ALA A 49 18.60 -21.96 -25.47
C ALA A 49 17.14 -22.36 -25.26
N SER A 50 16.81 -23.65 -25.37
CA SER A 50 15.46 -24.14 -25.05
C SER A 50 15.12 -24.00 -23.56
N SER A 51 16.10 -24.22 -22.68
CA SER A 51 15.92 -24.01 -21.23
C SER A 51 15.67 -22.54 -20.92
N ALA A 52 16.53 -21.65 -21.40
CA ALA A 52 16.40 -20.21 -21.16
C ALA A 52 15.10 -19.63 -21.71
N ARG A 53 14.62 -20.11 -22.86
CA ARG A 53 13.32 -19.73 -23.40
C ARG A 53 12.17 -20.23 -22.53
N GLY A 54 12.26 -21.46 -22.01
CA GLY A 54 11.30 -22.00 -21.03
C GLY A 54 11.26 -21.20 -19.72
N ASP A 55 12.41 -20.73 -19.25
CA ASP A 55 12.50 -19.86 -18.07
C ASP A 55 11.86 -18.49 -18.35
N LEU A 56 12.10 -17.90 -19.54
CA LEU A 56 11.40 -16.67 -19.96
C LEU A 56 9.88 -16.86 -20.03
N ASP A 57 9.40 -17.95 -20.61
CA ASP A 57 7.96 -18.24 -20.69
C ASP A 57 7.37 -18.42 -19.26
N SER A 58 8.11 -19.07 -18.35
CA SER A 58 7.73 -19.24 -16.93
C SER A 58 7.68 -17.89 -16.19
N ALA A 59 8.62 -16.98 -16.49
CA ALA A 59 8.60 -15.63 -15.95
C ALA A 59 7.38 -14.82 -16.41
N ILE A 60 7.00 -14.95 -17.69
CA ILE A 60 5.80 -14.32 -18.25
C ILE A 60 4.53 -14.91 -17.63
N GLU A 61 4.48 -16.22 -17.41
CA GLU A 61 3.39 -16.89 -16.71
C GLU A 61 3.23 -16.34 -15.28
N LYS A 62 4.32 -16.24 -14.53
CA LYS A 62 4.32 -15.68 -13.17
C LYS A 62 3.92 -14.20 -13.12
N LEU A 63 4.43 -13.39 -14.05
CA LEU A 63 3.97 -12.00 -14.21
C LEU A 63 2.46 -11.92 -14.47
N SER A 64 1.94 -12.81 -15.33
CA SER A 64 0.50 -12.87 -15.65
C SER A 64 -0.34 -13.35 -14.46
N ALA A 65 0.17 -14.30 -13.67
CA ALA A 65 -0.48 -14.81 -12.46
C ALA A 65 -0.59 -13.74 -11.36
N ALA A 66 0.38 -12.83 -11.27
CA ALA A 66 0.37 -11.73 -10.32
C ALA A 66 -0.64 -10.61 -10.67
N GLU A 67 -0.99 -10.45 -11.95
CA GLU A 67 -1.77 -9.30 -12.45
C GLU A 67 -3.16 -9.13 -11.80
N PRO A 68 -3.99 -10.19 -11.61
CA PRO A 68 -5.26 -10.04 -10.92
C PRO A 68 -5.10 -9.46 -9.51
N GLY A 69 -4.05 -9.87 -8.79
CA GLY A 69 -3.76 -9.36 -7.46
C GLY A 69 -3.29 -7.91 -7.46
N VAL A 70 -2.42 -7.55 -8.42
CA VAL A 70 -1.97 -6.17 -8.63
C VAL A 70 -3.16 -5.23 -8.93
N LEU A 71 -4.13 -5.67 -9.73
CA LEU A 71 -5.34 -4.90 -10.03
C LEU A 71 -6.26 -4.76 -8.82
N GLN A 72 -6.39 -5.81 -8.01
CA GLN A 72 -7.16 -5.75 -6.76
C GLN A 72 -6.55 -4.73 -5.79
N VAL A 73 -5.23 -4.73 -5.65
CA VAL A 73 -4.49 -3.73 -4.85
C VAL A 73 -4.68 -2.32 -5.42
N ASP A 74 -4.65 -2.12 -6.75
CA ASP A 74 -4.92 -0.80 -7.37
C ASP A 74 -6.30 -0.27 -7.03
N ASN A 75 -7.31 -1.13 -7.05
CA ASN A 75 -8.67 -0.75 -6.70
C ASN A 75 -8.77 -0.37 -5.21
N ALA A 76 -8.08 -1.09 -4.32
CA ALA A 76 -8.07 -0.80 -2.90
C ALA A 76 -7.43 0.56 -2.58
N VAL A 77 -6.24 0.84 -3.13
CA VAL A 77 -5.52 2.13 -2.92
C VAL A 77 -6.33 3.33 -3.42
N ARG A 78 -7.17 3.14 -4.44
CA ARG A 78 -8.01 4.20 -5.03
C ARG A 78 -9.38 4.34 -4.38
N SER A 79 -9.70 3.51 -3.39
CA SER A 79 -10.99 3.53 -2.72
C SER A 79 -11.09 4.70 -1.73
N GLU A 80 -12.30 5.21 -1.53
CA GLU A 80 -12.55 6.25 -0.52
C GLU A 80 -12.45 5.69 0.90
N ILE A 81 -11.96 6.52 1.84
CA ILE A 81 -11.90 6.12 3.25
C ILE A 81 -13.29 6.05 3.85
N THR A 82 -13.65 4.82 4.16
CA THR A 82 -14.86 4.44 4.88
C THR A 82 -14.51 3.35 5.87
N SER A 83 -15.40 3.03 6.82
CA SER A 83 -15.19 1.88 7.71
C SER A 83 -15.16 0.53 6.96
N ALA A 84 -15.80 0.46 5.79
CA ALA A 84 -15.71 -0.68 4.87
C ALA A 84 -14.31 -0.87 4.25
N LEU A 85 -13.41 0.13 4.38
CA LEU A 85 -12.05 0.06 3.86
C LEU A 85 -11.15 -0.89 4.65
N VAL A 86 -11.47 -1.19 5.93
CA VAL A 86 -10.67 -2.10 6.76
C VAL A 86 -10.61 -3.53 6.18
N PRO A 87 -11.74 -4.22 5.93
CA PRO A 87 -11.69 -5.55 5.33
C PRO A 87 -11.09 -5.53 3.92
N ALA A 88 -11.40 -4.51 3.10
CA ALA A 88 -10.85 -4.38 1.75
C ALA A 88 -9.32 -4.19 1.74
N SER A 89 -8.80 -3.38 2.66
CA SER A 89 -7.34 -3.17 2.79
C SER A 89 -6.63 -4.41 3.33
N THR A 90 -7.27 -5.15 4.24
CA THR A 90 -6.73 -6.42 4.76
C THR A 90 -6.60 -7.43 3.62
N GLU A 91 -7.68 -7.61 2.85
CA GLU A 91 -7.67 -8.51 1.70
C GLU A 91 -6.64 -8.08 0.65
N ALA A 92 -6.56 -6.78 0.36
CA ALA A 92 -5.58 -6.25 -0.57
C ALA A 92 -4.13 -6.48 -0.10
N LEU A 93 -3.83 -6.39 1.20
CA LEU A 93 -2.50 -6.70 1.73
C LEU A 93 -2.15 -8.20 1.59
N ASP A 94 -3.09 -9.09 1.86
CA ASP A 94 -2.89 -10.53 1.68
C ASP A 94 -2.63 -10.88 0.21
N VAL A 95 -3.42 -10.29 -0.69
CA VAL A 95 -3.27 -10.45 -2.14
C VAL A 95 -1.97 -9.81 -2.64
N SER A 96 -1.55 -8.67 -2.08
CA SER A 96 -0.26 -8.02 -2.38
C SER A 96 0.92 -8.93 -2.03
N ALA A 97 0.85 -9.65 -0.92
CA ALA A 97 1.90 -10.60 -0.52
C ALA A 97 1.99 -11.78 -1.50
N ALA A 98 0.85 -12.35 -1.91
CA ALA A 98 0.81 -13.42 -2.92
C ALA A 98 1.35 -12.96 -4.28
N ALA A 99 0.88 -11.81 -4.78
CA ALA A 99 1.36 -11.24 -6.04
C ALA A 99 2.86 -10.91 -5.99
N SER A 100 3.35 -10.39 -4.86
CA SER A 100 4.80 -10.16 -4.65
C SER A 100 5.61 -11.44 -4.71
N SER A 101 5.06 -12.56 -4.21
CA SER A 101 5.71 -13.88 -4.32
C SER A 101 5.83 -14.33 -5.77
N ASP A 102 4.76 -14.24 -6.57
CA ASP A 102 4.81 -14.59 -7.99
C ASP A 102 5.78 -13.69 -8.78
N LEU A 103 5.82 -12.39 -8.46
CA LEU A 103 6.78 -11.46 -9.06
C LEU A 103 8.23 -11.77 -8.66
N ASN A 104 8.47 -12.34 -7.46
CA ASN A 104 9.80 -12.81 -7.07
C ASN A 104 10.21 -14.05 -7.87
N ASP A 105 9.30 -15.01 -8.05
CA ASP A 105 9.52 -16.19 -8.88
C ASP A 105 9.84 -15.78 -10.33
N ALA A 106 9.12 -14.80 -10.87
CA ALA A 106 9.39 -14.26 -12.20
C ALA A 106 10.81 -13.71 -12.35
N LEU A 107 11.31 -12.97 -11.34
CA LEU A 107 12.70 -12.48 -11.34
C LEU A 107 13.72 -13.63 -11.29
N ALA A 108 13.44 -14.68 -10.51
CA ALA A 108 14.33 -15.84 -10.42
C ALA A 108 14.45 -16.55 -11.79
N TYR A 109 13.34 -16.80 -12.47
CA TYR A 109 13.36 -17.36 -13.83
C TYR A 109 14.08 -16.45 -14.83
N LEU A 110 13.89 -15.13 -14.74
CA LEU A 110 14.61 -14.17 -15.59
C LEU A 110 16.11 -14.12 -15.31
N ASP A 111 16.54 -14.39 -14.08
CA ASP A 111 17.96 -14.49 -13.70
C ASP A 111 18.60 -15.78 -14.25
N GLU A 112 17.84 -16.89 -14.29
CA GLU A 112 18.28 -18.15 -14.88
C GLU A 112 18.38 -18.09 -16.42
N ALA A 113 17.50 -17.33 -17.07
CA ALA A 113 17.47 -17.20 -18.52
C ALA A 113 18.65 -16.41 -19.14
N VAL A 114 19.34 -15.55 -18.37
CA VAL A 114 20.22 -14.45 -18.85
C VAL A 114 21.25 -14.85 -19.91
N SER A 115 21.78 -16.07 -19.87
CA SER A 115 22.91 -16.48 -20.73
C SER A 115 22.52 -17.37 -21.93
N GLY A 116 21.26 -17.80 -22.03
CA GLY A 116 20.82 -18.74 -23.07
C GLY A 116 19.89 -18.14 -24.14
N LEU A 117 19.43 -16.91 -23.94
CA LEU A 117 18.43 -16.28 -24.81
C LEU A 117 18.99 -15.80 -26.15
N SER A 118 18.13 -15.84 -27.18
CA SER A 118 18.39 -15.15 -28.45
C SER A 118 18.34 -13.62 -28.26
N ASN A 119 18.85 -12.85 -29.22
CA ASN A 119 18.84 -11.38 -29.11
C ASN A 119 17.41 -10.81 -28.95
N GLY A 120 16.42 -11.37 -29.67
CA GLY A 120 15.01 -10.94 -29.53
C GLY A 120 14.44 -11.31 -28.16
N ASP A 121 14.69 -12.54 -27.71
CA ASP A 121 14.23 -12.99 -26.39
C ASP A 121 14.91 -12.24 -25.24
N ALA A 122 16.16 -11.81 -25.41
CA ALA A 122 16.87 -11.01 -24.42
C ALA A 122 16.24 -9.60 -24.27
N VAL A 123 15.79 -9.00 -25.38
CA VAL A 123 15.04 -7.73 -25.36
C VAL A 123 13.69 -7.91 -24.67
N LEU A 124 12.98 -9.00 -24.98
CA LEU A 124 11.73 -9.34 -24.30
C LEU A 124 11.95 -9.60 -22.80
N ALA A 125 12.95 -10.37 -22.41
CA ALA A 125 13.28 -10.67 -21.02
C ALA A 125 13.63 -9.40 -20.23
N ALA A 126 14.36 -8.45 -20.84
CA ALA A 126 14.62 -7.15 -20.22
C ALA A 126 13.33 -6.35 -20.00
N ALA A 127 12.43 -6.30 -21.01
CA ALA A 127 11.14 -5.62 -20.87
C ALA A 127 10.24 -6.29 -19.80
N VAL A 128 10.22 -7.62 -19.73
CA VAL A 128 9.48 -8.38 -18.71
C VAL A 128 10.07 -8.09 -17.32
N ARG A 129 11.40 -8.04 -17.18
CA ARG A 129 12.05 -7.66 -15.91
C ARG A 129 11.62 -6.28 -15.45
N ASP A 130 11.61 -5.29 -16.35
CA ASP A 130 11.16 -3.93 -16.03
C ASP A 130 9.69 -3.92 -15.58
N ALA A 131 8.83 -4.70 -16.24
CA ALA A 131 7.41 -4.82 -15.88
C ALA A 131 7.20 -5.47 -14.51
N VAL A 132 8.01 -6.48 -14.17
CA VAL A 132 8.00 -7.13 -12.86
C VAL A 132 8.47 -6.17 -11.77
N LEU A 133 9.59 -5.47 -11.97
CA LEU A 133 10.13 -4.52 -10.99
C LEU A 133 9.18 -3.34 -10.75
N ALA A 134 8.54 -2.83 -11.80
CA ALA A 134 7.56 -1.75 -11.67
C ALA A 134 6.34 -2.18 -10.83
N ARG A 135 5.80 -3.38 -11.04
CA ARG A 135 4.69 -3.93 -10.22
C ARG A 135 5.11 -4.15 -8.77
N LYS A 136 6.33 -4.63 -8.52
CA LYS A 136 6.86 -4.76 -7.16
C LYS A 136 6.95 -3.41 -6.45
N SER A 137 7.40 -2.38 -7.15
CA SER A 137 7.41 -1.01 -6.62
C SER A 137 5.99 -0.55 -6.26
N MET A 138 5.04 -0.79 -7.16
CA MET A 138 3.63 -0.44 -6.94
C MET A 138 3.03 -1.14 -5.72
N LEU A 139 3.26 -2.45 -5.56
CA LEU A 139 2.80 -3.22 -4.39
C LEU A 139 3.45 -2.75 -3.08
N SER A 140 4.73 -2.37 -3.11
CA SER A 140 5.45 -1.85 -1.95
C SER A 140 4.92 -0.49 -1.49
N GLU A 141 4.62 0.41 -2.43
CA GLU A 141 4.02 1.70 -2.08
C GLU A 141 2.56 1.55 -1.64
N ALA A 142 1.82 0.61 -2.24
CA ALA A 142 0.45 0.28 -1.83
C ALA A 142 0.38 -0.20 -0.38
N ASP A 143 1.33 -1.05 0.06
CA ASP A 143 1.41 -1.51 1.46
C ASP A 143 1.46 -0.34 2.46
N SER A 144 2.22 0.70 2.13
CA SER A 144 2.33 1.90 2.98
C SER A 144 1.01 2.67 3.07
N VAL A 145 0.26 2.76 1.97
CA VAL A 145 -1.05 3.44 1.95
C VAL A 145 -2.11 2.60 2.69
N LEU A 146 -2.25 1.33 2.33
CA LEU A 146 -3.29 0.43 2.86
C LEU A 146 -3.18 0.23 4.37
N LYS A 147 -1.97 0.22 4.95
CA LYS A 147 -1.80 0.16 6.40
C LYS A 147 -2.34 1.40 7.11
N VAL A 148 -2.19 2.58 6.52
CA VAL A 148 -2.74 3.82 7.08
C VAL A 148 -4.26 3.85 6.88
N ASP A 149 -4.75 3.38 5.72
CA ASP A 149 -6.18 3.22 5.43
C ASP A 149 -6.89 2.35 6.47
N MET A 150 -6.30 1.20 6.82
CA MET A 150 -6.84 0.31 7.86
C MET A 150 -6.97 1.03 9.20
N ARG A 151 -5.93 1.75 9.62
CA ARG A 151 -5.91 2.46 10.91
C ARG A 151 -6.96 3.58 10.94
N ALA A 152 -7.02 4.40 9.88
CA ALA A 152 -7.98 5.49 9.78
C ALA A 152 -9.42 4.97 9.68
N GLY A 153 -9.66 3.98 8.81
CA GLY A 153 -10.96 3.36 8.63
C GLY A 153 -11.50 2.70 9.90
N ALA A 154 -10.62 2.11 10.72
CA ALA A 154 -11.01 1.47 11.98
C ALA A 154 -11.56 2.43 13.04
N VAL A 155 -11.20 3.71 12.99
CA VAL A 155 -11.64 4.72 13.98
C VAL A 155 -12.54 5.81 13.42
N LEU A 156 -12.77 5.83 12.10
CA LEU A 156 -13.55 6.87 11.43
C LEU A 156 -14.97 7.01 11.97
N ASP A 157 -15.66 5.89 12.18
CA ASP A 157 -17.03 5.91 12.69
C ASP A 157 -17.05 6.35 14.16
N ALA A 158 -16.06 5.95 14.97
CA ALA A 158 -15.94 6.45 16.34
C ALA A 158 -15.75 7.97 16.38
N ALA A 159 -14.97 8.55 15.46
CA ALA A 159 -14.78 10.00 15.34
C ALA A 159 -16.09 10.73 14.95
N ARG A 160 -16.88 10.14 14.03
CA ARG A 160 -18.18 10.67 13.62
C ARG A 160 -19.21 10.59 14.76
N ASP A 161 -19.33 9.43 15.38
CA ASP A 161 -20.29 9.15 16.44
C ASP A 161 -20.03 9.97 17.69
N ALA A 162 -18.75 10.19 18.05
CA ALA A 162 -18.38 11.09 19.13
C ALA A 162 -18.98 12.48 18.94
N TRP A 163 -18.90 13.01 17.71
CA TRP A 163 -19.41 14.35 17.41
C TRP A 163 -20.94 14.39 17.35
N THR A 164 -21.59 13.35 16.81
CA THR A 164 -23.04 13.18 16.83
C THR A 164 -23.57 13.19 18.28
N LEU A 165 -22.96 12.41 19.17
CA LEU A 165 -23.35 12.36 20.59
C LEU A 165 -23.13 13.70 21.30
N ALA A 166 -22.05 14.42 20.97
CA ALA A 166 -21.80 15.76 21.51
C ALA A 166 -22.86 16.77 21.05
N ALA A 167 -23.32 16.68 19.80
CA ALA A 167 -24.40 17.51 19.25
C ALA A 167 -25.76 17.18 19.92
N GLU A 168 -26.10 15.90 20.09
CA GLU A 168 -27.29 15.46 20.83
C GLU A 168 -27.30 15.99 22.27
N ALA A 169 -26.15 15.88 22.95
CA ALA A 169 -25.98 16.47 24.28
C ALA A 169 -26.14 18.00 24.25
N GLY A 170 -25.77 18.66 23.15
CA GLY A 170 -26.05 20.08 22.86
C GLY A 170 -27.53 20.40 23.00
N THR A 171 -28.36 19.70 22.24
CA THR A 171 -29.82 19.84 22.27
C THR A 171 -30.39 19.59 23.66
N LEU A 172 -29.92 18.54 24.35
CA LEU A 172 -30.36 18.24 25.72
C LEU A 172 -29.97 19.33 26.73
N THR A 173 -28.82 19.97 26.55
CA THR A 173 -28.37 21.09 27.41
C THR A 173 -29.27 22.31 27.23
N VAL A 174 -29.66 22.63 25.98
CA VAL A 174 -30.61 23.71 25.67
C VAL A 174 -31.99 23.40 26.25
N ASN A 175 -32.45 22.15 26.13
CA ASN A 175 -33.71 21.72 26.74
C ASN A 175 -33.67 21.85 28.27
N ALA A 176 -32.56 21.46 28.91
CA ALA A 176 -32.39 21.59 30.36
C ALA A 176 -32.55 23.05 30.81
N ALA A 177 -31.83 23.97 30.16
CA ALA A 177 -31.94 25.41 30.44
C ALA A 177 -33.37 25.93 30.21
N THR A 178 -34.04 25.49 29.15
CA THR A 178 -35.43 25.88 28.85
C THR A 178 -36.40 25.43 29.95
N GLU A 179 -36.26 24.19 30.43
CA GLU A 179 -37.10 23.63 31.48
C GLU A 179 -36.83 24.28 32.84
N TYR A 180 -35.55 24.53 33.18
CA TYR A 180 -35.16 25.25 34.40
C TYR A 180 -35.78 26.65 34.45
N ASN A 181 -35.75 27.38 33.34
CA ASN A 181 -36.28 28.75 33.21
C ASN A 181 -37.81 28.84 33.32
N LYS A 182 -38.53 27.70 33.41
CA LYS A 182 -39.96 27.71 33.77
C LYS A 182 -40.17 28.04 35.25
N HIS A 183 -39.14 27.94 36.09
CA HIS A 183 -39.20 28.18 37.53
C HIS A 183 -40.30 27.39 38.25
N THR A 184 -40.59 26.18 37.74
CA THR A 184 -41.53 25.25 38.37
C THR A 184 -40.79 24.02 38.84
N LYS A 185 -41.31 23.35 39.88
CA LYS A 185 -40.76 22.08 40.35
C LYS A 185 -40.64 21.04 39.22
N ALA A 186 -41.69 20.89 38.42
CA ALA A 186 -41.69 19.96 37.28
C ALA A 186 -40.65 20.36 36.22
N GLY A 187 -40.46 21.66 35.96
CA GLY A 187 -39.43 22.16 35.04
C GLY A 187 -38.02 21.87 35.55
N VAL A 188 -37.73 22.09 36.83
CA VAL A 188 -36.40 21.78 37.40
C VAL A 188 -36.14 20.27 37.42
N GLU A 189 -37.14 19.44 37.71
CA GLU A 189 -37.02 17.97 37.58
C GLU A 189 -36.74 17.54 36.12
N ALA A 190 -37.40 18.17 35.14
CA ALA A 190 -37.14 17.93 33.72
C ALA A 190 -35.74 18.41 33.28
N SER A 191 -35.28 19.56 33.81
CA SER A 191 -33.91 20.06 33.63
C SER A 191 -32.87 19.04 34.11
N THR A 192 -33.07 18.48 35.30
CA THR A 192 -32.17 17.47 35.86
C THR A 192 -32.14 16.21 35.00
N LYS A 193 -33.30 15.76 34.52
CA LYS A 193 -33.39 14.61 33.61
C LYS A 193 -32.59 14.85 32.32
N ALA A 194 -32.83 15.98 31.65
CA ALA A 194 -32.12 16.35 30.43
C ALA A 194 -30.60 16.47 30.66
N SER A 195 -30.18 17.05 31.80
CA SER A 195 -28.77 17.16 32.19
C SER A 195 -28.10 15.80 32.39
N ASN A 196 -28.82 14.82 32.94
CA ASN A 196 -28.34 13.44 33.11
C ASN A 196 -28.17 12.73 31.76
N GLU A 197 -29.16 12.85 30.87
CA GLU A 197 -29.08 12.29 29.52
C GLU A 197 -27.92 12.92 28.73
N ALA A 198 -27.77 14.25 28.79
CA ALA A 198 -26.64 14.96 28.16
C ALA A 198 -25.28 14.47 28.69
N THR A 199 -25.19 14.22 29.99
CA THR A 199 -23.96 13.71 30.62
C THR A 199 -23.61 12.32 30.12
N ALA A 200 -24.60 11.42 30.01
CA ALA A 200 -24.37 10.08 29.49
C ALA A 200 -23.85 10.12 28.05
N LYS A 201 -24.45 10.97 27.20
CA LYS A 201 -24.03 11.19 25.82
C LYS A 201 -22.61 11.74 25.71
N LEU A 202 -22.25 12.75 26.51
CA LEU A 202 -20.89 13.31 26.51
C LEU A 202 -19.84 12.33 27.03
N LYS A 203 -20.16 11.50 28.03
CA LYS A 203 -19.24 10.43 28.49
C LYS A 203 -19.01 9.39 27.40
N ALA A 204 -20.05 8.99 26.67
CA ALA A 204 -19.91 8.10 25.52
C ALA A 204 -19.07 8.74 24.41
N ALA A 205 -19.33 10.02 24.09
CA ALA A 205 -18.52 10.77 23.13
C ALA A 205 -17.03 10.84 23.55
N ARG A 206 -16.75 11.10 24.83
CA ARG A 206 -15.40 11.14 25.38
C ARG A 206 -14.66 9.82 25.20
N SER A 207 -15.33 8.71 25.47
CA SER A 207 -14.78 7.36 25.30
C SER A 207 -14.49 7.02 23.84
N LEU A 208 -15.35 7.47 22.91
CA LEU A 208 -15.10 7.28 21.48
C LEU A 208 -13.87 8.08 21.01
N LEU A 209 -13.65 9.30 21.52
CA LEU A 209 -12.43 10.06 21.23
C LEU A 209 -11.17 9.38 21.79
N ASP A 210 -11.27 8.67 22.93
CA ASP A 210 -10.15 7.85 23.43
C ASP A 210 -9.84 6.70 22.46
N THR A 211 -10.86 6.04 21.91
CA THR A 211 -10.68 5.03 20.84
C THR A 211 -9.98 5.60 19.62
N VAL A 212 -10.39 6.80 19.17
CA VAL A 212 -9.75 7.48 18.03
C VAL A 212 -8.29 7.79 18.34
N THR A 213 -8.01 8.35 19.52
CA THR A 213 -6.65 8.69 19.97
C THR A 213 -5.75 7.44 20.02
N ALA A 214 -6.29 6.30 20.47
CA ALA A 214 -5.54 5.05 20.56
C ALA A 214 -5.27 4.42 19.18
N GLY A 215 -6.23 4.48 18.24
CA GLY A 215 -6.08 3.88 16.91
C GLY A 215 -5.34 4.76 15.90
N PHE A 216 -5.43 6.08 16.05
CA PHE A 216 -4.85 7.06 15.13
C PHE A 216 -4.28 8.27 15.89
N PRO A 217 -3.20 8.09 16.67
CA PRO A 217 -2.61 9.12 17.54
C PRO A 217 -2.10 10.36 16.79
N GLU A 218 -1.87 10.28 15.49
CA GLU A 218 -1.47 11.41 14.64
C GLU A 218 -2.59 12.43 14.47
N ALA A 219 -3.84 12.04 14.74
CA ALA A 219 -4.98 12.96 14.78
C ALA A 219 -5.17 13.48 16.22
N ASP A 220 -4.80 14.74 16.46
CA ASP A 220 -4.92 15.35 17.79
C ASP A 220 -6.38 15.54 18.22
N MET A 221 -6.83 14.71 19.16
CA MET A 221 -8.18 14.79 19.75
C MET A 221 -8.24 15.66 21.01
N SER A 222 -7.13 16.23 21.46
CA SER A 222 -7.05 17.03 22.69
C SER A 222 -8.03 18.23 22.72
N PRO A 223 -8.23 18.99 21.62
CA PRO A 223 -9.19 20.08 21.61
C PRO A 223 -10.63 19.62 21.86
N PHE A 224 -11.02 18.50 21.25
CA PHE A 224 -12.38 17.94 21.37
C PHE A 224 -12.64 17.33 22.75
N THR A 225 -11.67 16.60 23.28
CA THR A 225 -11.76 16.01 24.62
C THR A 225 -11.82 17.10 25.69
N SER A 226 -10.99 18.14 25.59
CA SER A 226 -11.04 19.30 26.49
C SER A 226 -12.41 20.00 26.44
N TYR A 227 -13.00 20.18 25.25
CA TYR A 227 -14.33 20.77 25.10
C TYR A 227 -15.42 19.91 25.77
N ILE A 228 -15.40 18.59 25.53
CA ILE A 228 -16.37 17.67 26.15
C ILE A 228 -16.23 17.67 27.67
N ASP A 229 -15.01 17.64 28.20
CA ASP A 229 -14.74 17.64 29.64
C ASP A 229 -15.23 18.95 30.29
N ALA A 230 -15.10 20.08 29.60
CA ALA A 230 -15.63 21.35 30.07
C ALA A 230 -17.17 21.38 30.08
N ARG A 231 -17.82 20.78 29.08
CA ARG A 231 -19.29 20.62 29.07
C ARG A 231 -19.79 19.70 30.18
N LEU A 232 -19.07 18.62 30.49
CA LEU A 232 -19.40 17.74 31.61
C LEU A 232 -19.39 18.50 32.94
N LYS A 233 -18.40 19.38 33.17
CA LYS A 233 -18.34 20.26 34.35
C LYS A 233 -19.51 21.24 34.43
N LEU A 234 -19.96 21.77 33.29
CA LEU A 234 -21.17 22.61 33.24
C LEU A 234 -22.42 21.81 33.62
N LEU A 235 -22.58 20.60 33.11
CA LEU A 235 -23.73 19.75 33.46
C LEU A 235 -23.72 19.34 34.93
N ASP A 236 -22.55 19.10 35.52
CA ASP A 236 -22.41 18.92 36.97
C ASP A 236 -22.90 20.15 37.75
N SER A 237 -22.52 21.34 37.29
CA SER A 237 -22.95 22.61 37.89
C SER A 237 -24.47 22.83 37.71
N SER A 238 -25.02 22.55 36.53
CA SER A 238 -26.46 22.60 36.24
C SER A 238 -27.26 21.72 37.20
N ARG A 239 -26.85 20.46 37.40
CA ARG A 239 -27.49 19.57 38.37
C ARG A 239 -27.40 20.05 39.80
N LYS A 240 -26.27 20.67 40.19
CA LYS A 240 -26.12 21.23 41.54
C LYS A 240 -27.06 22.41 41.74
N ILE A 241 -27.24 23.24 40.71
CA ILE A 241 -28.22 24.34 40.70
C ILE A 241 -29.63 23.77 40.87
N ASP A 242 -30.03 22.81 40.03
CA ASP A 242 -31.34 22.16 40.11
C ASP A 242 -31.61 21.57 41.50
N ALA A 243 -30.66 20.81 42.05
CA ALA A 243 -30.79 20.19 43.37
C ALA A 243 -30.91 21.23 44.50
N THR A 244 -30.16 22.33 44.40
CA THR A 244 -30.23 23.43 45.37
C THR A 244 -31.60 24.11 45.29
N TRP A 245 -32.09 24.35 44.08
CA TRP A 245 -33.41 24.93 43.85
C TRP A 245 -34.53 24.03 44.40
N LEU A 246 -34.49 22.72 44.10
CA LEU A 246 -35.48 21.74 44.59
C LEU A 246 -35.48 21.58 46.11
N SER A 247 -34.38 21.92 46.79
CA SER A 247 -34.30 21.97 48.26
C SER A 247 -34.92 23.23 48.89
N GLY A 248 -35.53 24.10 48.08
CA GLY A 248 -36.13 25.36 48.53
C GLY A 248 -35.13 26.51 48.70
N LYS A 249 -33.86 26.31 48.33
CA LYS A 249 -32.78 27.31 48.49
C LYS A 249 -32.57 28.12 47.20
N VAL A 250 -33.61 28.82 46.75
CA VAL A 250 -33.62 29.52 45.46
C VAL A 250 -32.52 30.59 45.36
N GLU A 251 -32.29 31.36 46.43
CA GLU A 251 -31.23 32.39 46.45
C GLU A 251 -29.82 31.80 46.29
N ASP A 252 -29.56 30.65 46.89
CA ASP A 252 -28.27 29.97 46.74
C ASP A 252 -28.12 29.33 45.35
N ALA A 253 -29.20 28.82 44.76
CA ALA A 253 -29.20 28.35 43.38
C ALA A 253 -28.86 29.48 42.39
N ASN A 254 -29.37 30.69 42.62
CA ASN A 254 -29.04 31.87 41.81
C ASN A 254 -27.55 32.25 41.90
N LYS A 255 -26.93 32.18 43.09
CA LYS A 255 -25.47 32.41 43.22
C LYS A 255 -24.64 31.38 42.45
N LEU A 256 -25.10 30.12 42.41
CA LEU A 256 -24.44 29.07 41.63
C LEU A 256 -24.58 29.31 40.11
N LEU A 257 -25.68 29.93 39.68
CA LEU A 257 -25.91 30.29 38.29
C LEU A 257 -24.88 31.31 37.77
N ASP A 258 -24.45 32.26 38.58
CA ASP A 258 -23.40 33.22 38.19
C ASP A 258 -22.08 32.52 37.86
N ALA A 259 -21.69 31.54 38.69
CA ALA A 259 -20.50 30.72 38.46
C ALA A 259 -20.66 29.85 37.21
N TYR A 260 -21.83 29.24 37.02
CA TYR A 260 -22.16 28.48 35.81
C TYR A 260 -22.02 29.35 34.54
N ASN A 261 -22.63 30.54 34.53
CA ASN A 261 -22.61 31.46 33.40
C ASN A 261 -21.18 31.93 33.05
N ALA A 262 -20.32 32.08 34.07
CA ALA A 262 -18.92 32.43 33.86
C ALA A 262 -18.12 31.30 33.18
N GLU A 263 -18.35 30.05 33.58
CA GLU A 263 -17.74 28.88 32.93
C GLU A 263 -18.33 28.63 31.54
N GLU A 264 -19.62 28.85 31.35
CA GLU A 264 -20.30 28.69 30.06
C GLU A 264 -19.67 29.58 28.98
N LYS A 265 -19.34 30.83 29.32
CA LYS A 265 -18.62 31.74 28.41
C LYS A 265 -17.28 31.16 27.93
N LYS A 266 -16.55 30.47 28.80
CA LYS A 266 -15.28 29.82 28.43
C LYS A 266 -15.51 28.63 27.51
N VAL A 267 -16.54 27.83 27.78
CA VAL A 267 -16.92 26.68 26.94
C VAL A 267 -17.42 27.13 25.56
N VAL A 268 -18.15 28.24 25.48
CA VAL A 268 -18.54 28.86 24.20
C VAL A 268 -17.30 29.29 23.41
N ALA A 269 -16.32 29.92 24.07
CA ALA A 269 -15.07 30.29 23.41
C ALA A 269 -14.29 29.05 22.90
N GLN A 270 -14.25 27.96 23.67
CA GLN A 270 -13.69 26.69 23.21
C GLN A 270 -14.43 26.14 21.99
N ALA A 271 -15.77 26.15 22.00
CA ALA A 271 -16.55 25.71 20.85
C ALA A 271 -16.25 26.52 19.59
N THR A 272 -16.10 27.84 19.71
CA THR A 272 -15.74 28.73 18.59
C THR A 272 -14.32 28.46 18.06
N ALA A 273 -13.40 28.00 18.92
CA ALA A 273 -12.04 27.65 18.51
C ALA A 273 -11.96 26.31 17.76
N LEU A 274 -12.98 25.45 17.87
CA LEU A 274 -13.05 24.19 17.12
C LEU A 274 -13.47 24.48 15.67
N THR A 275 -12.49 24.60 14.78
CA THR A 275 -12.69 24.91 13.35
C THR A 275 -13.02 23.69 12.49
N THR A 276 -12.95 22.49 13.05
CA THR A 276 -13.20 21.22 12.37
C THR A 276 -13.88 20.23 13.31
N THR A 277 -14.30 19.08 12.78
CA THR A 277 -14.83 17.96 13.57
C THR A 277 -13.72 16.95 13.89
N PRO A 278 -13.91 16.02 14.83
CA PRO A 278 -12.97 14.91 15.05
C PRO A 278 -12.65 14.14 13.77
N ALA A 279 -13.66 13.86 12.95
CA ALA A 279 -13.47 13.21 11.65
C ALA A 279 -12.67 14.07 10.66
N GLY A 280 -12.84 15.40 10.71
CA GLY A 280 -12.03 16.33 9.90
C GLY A 280 -10.58 16.41 10.35
N ALA A 281 -10.31 16.37 11.67
CA ALA A 281 -8.96 16.27 12.21
C ALA A 281 -8.28 14.94 11.82
N LEU A 282 -9.04 13.83 11.87
CA LEU A 282 -8.59 12.53 11.38
C LEU A 282 -8.24 12.57 9.90
N ALA A 283 -9.09 13.17 9.06
CA ALA A 283 -8.85 13.30 7.62
C ALA A 283 -7.57 14.11 7.31
N ALA A 284 -7.34 15.22 8.02
CA ALA A 284 -6.13 16.03 7.84
C ALA A 284 -4.85 15.28 8.23
N ALA A 285 -4.89 14.53 9.34
CA ALA A 285 -3.76 13.71 9.77
C ALA A 285 -3.51 12.55 8.78
N TYR A 286 -4.58 11.90 8.30
CA TYR A 286 -4.50 10.90 7.24
C TYR A 286 -3.82 11.45 5.98
N GLU A 287 -4.27 12.60 5.46
CA GLU A 287 -3.72 13.20 4.25
C GLU A 287 -2.22 13.49 4.43
N THR A 288 -1.84 14.01 5.60
CA THR A 288 -0.44 14.29 5.93
C THR A 288 0.43 13.03 5.88
N LEU A 289 -0.08 11.90 6.36
CA LEU A 289 0.67 10.63 6.39
C LEU A 289 0.74 9.95 5.03
N THR A 290 -0.31 10.05 4.22
CA THR A 290 -0.42 9.26 2.99
C THR A 290 0.02 10.01 1.74
N LYS A 291 0.03 11.36 1.74
CA LYS A 291 0.32 12.17 0.55
C LYS A 291 1.54 11.71 -0.24
N ASP A 292 2.67 11.52 0.43
CA ASP A 292 3.92 11.14 -0.26
C ASP A 292 3.88 9.68 -0.74
N ALA A 293 3.29 8.78 0.04
CA ALA A 293 3.13 7.37 -0.35
C ALA A 293 2.18 7.21 -1.54
N ILE A 294 1.07 7.96 -1.55
CA ILE A 294 0.13 8.00 -2.68
C ILE A 294 0.82 8.55 -3.93
N ALA A 295 1.64 9.60 -3.79
CA ALA A 295 2.40 10.14 -4.93
C ALA A 295 3.36 9.10 -5.52
N ARG A 296 4.16 8.42 -4.68
CA ARG A 296 5.08 7.35 -5.12
C ARG A 296 4.32 6.16 -5.72
N TYR A 297 3.18 5.79 -5.16
CA TYR A 297 2.32 4.75 -5.70
C TYR A 297 1.87 5.07 -7.14
N PHE A 298 1.39 6.30 -7.39
CA PHE A 298 0.96 6.70 -8.73
C PHE A 298 2.12 6.80 -9.72
N GLU A 299 3.30 7.22 -9.28
CA GLU A 299 4.51 7.17 -10.10
C GLU A 299 4.88 5.73 -10.48
N ALA A 300 4.86 4.80 -9.51
CA ALA A 300 5.13 3.38 -9.76
C ALA A 300 4.10 2.75 -10.71
N ARG A 301 2.83 3.15 -10.59
CA ARG A 301 1.75 2.73 -11.48
C ARG A 301 1.95 3.20 -12.92
N ASP A 302 2.38 4.45 -13.11
CA ASP A 302 2.69 4.97 -14.44
C ASP A 302 3.94 4.28 -15.04
N ALA A 303 4.95 3.99 -14.21
CA ALA A 303 6.09 3.18 -14.62
C ALA A 303 5.69 1.75 -15.05
N ALA A 304 4.73 1.12 -14.35
CA ALA A 304 4.21 -0.20 -14.71
C ALA A 304 3.50 -0.19 -16.07
N ARG A 305 2.67 0.83 -16.35
CA ARG A 305 2.05 1.01 -17.67
C ARG A 305 3.08 1.18 -18.78
N ALA A 306 4.08 2.02 -18.55
CA ALA A 306 5.16 2.24 -19.52
C ALA A 306 6.01 0.97 -19.73
N ALA A 307 6.09 0.09 -18.73
CA ALA A 307 6.74 -1.21 -18.87
C ALA A 307 5.90 -2.19 -19.70
N ASP A 308 4.57 -2.19 -19.55
CA ASP A 308 3.68 -3.03 -20.37
C ASP A 308 3.76 -2.68 -21.85
N ASP A 309 3.86 -1.39 -22.19
CA ASP A 309 4.04 -0.96 -23.57
C ASP A 309 5.38 -1.39 -24.16
N ARG A 310 6.44 -1.44 -23.33
CA ARG A 310 7.75 -2.00 -23.72
C ARG A 310 7.67 -3.50 -23.95
N VAL A 311 6.96 -4.25 -23.10
CA VAL A 311 6.75 -5.70 -23.29
C VAL A 311 6.02 -5.97 -24.61
N LYS A 312 4.94 -5.23 -24.90
CA LYS A 312 4.21 -5.36 -26.18
C LYS A 312 5.10 -5.06 -27.38
N ALA A 313 5.91 -4.00 -27.31
CA ALA A 313 6.82 -3.63 -28.38
C ALA A 313 7.96 -4.64 -28.58
N ALA A 314 8.45 -5.27 -27.50
CA ALA A 314 9.45 -6.31 -27.56
C ALA A 314 8.90 -7.64 -28.10
N ALA A 315 7.66 -8.00 -27.75
CA ALA A 315 7.00 -9.20 -28.24
C ALA A 315 6.61 -9.15 -29.73
N ALA A 316 6.62 -7.95 -30.33
CA ALA A 316 6.28 -7.73 -31.74
C ALA A 316 7.48 -7.76 -32.69
N GLN A 317 8.70 -7.93 -32.16
CA GLN A 317 9.97 -8.00 -32.91
C GLN A 317 10.36 -9.46 -33.20
#